data_AF-A0A2S1LPA8-F1
#
_entry.id   AF-A0A2S1LPA8-F1
#
_cell.length_a   1.000
_cell.length_b   1.000
_cell.length_c   1.000
_cell.angle_alpha   90.00
_cell.angle_beta   90.00
_cell.angle_gamma   90.00
#
_symmetry.space_group_name_H-M   'P 1'
#
loop_
_entity.id
_entity.type
_entity.pdbx_description
1 polymer ?
#
loop_
_entity_poly.entity_id
_entity_poly.type
_entity_poly.pdbx_seq_one_letter_code
_entity_poly.pdbx_strand_id
1 'polypeptide(L)'
;MNQLNRIILNNFKFFHGQTVIDINSKNLIIYGENGSGKSSLYWALYTFLHSVYKPDDTDIQKYFDPTNDQNLINSFIKTGEESSIVVEFEDQTKTITQKTLSYRVLNTKAGDLVREAAHSSDFVNYRILSRLYDFSNREQIDLFSLFEREILMFINFPVELSPGISCKFRLY
;
A
#
# COMPACT_ATOMS: atom_id res chain seq x y z
N MET A 1 3.52 10.91 13.14
CA MET A 1 3.55 10.10 11.91
C MET A 1 3.39 8.66 12.34
N ASN A 2 2.37 7.97 11.85
CA ASN A 2 2.01 6.64 12.33
C ASN A 2 2.73 5.61 11.47
N GLN A 3 3.33 4.61 12.10
CA GLN A 3 4.11 3.57 11.44
C GLN A 3 3.27 2.32 11.28
N LEU A 4 3.48 1.57 10.20
CA LEU A 4 2.83 0.29 10.02
C LEU A 4 3.45 -0.70 11.02
N ASN A 5 2.61 -1.20 11.93
CA ASN A 5 3.03 -2.09 13.00
C ASN A 5 2.80 -3.56 12.62
N ARG A 6 1.59 -3.88 12.16
CA ARG A 6 1.19 -5.24 11.77
C ARG A 6 0.26 -5.26 10.57
N ILE A 7 0.34 -6.36 9.83
CA ILE A 7 -0.62 -6.72 8.79
C ILE A 7 -1.23 -8.06 9.18
N ILE A 8 -2.55 -8.14 9.24
CA ILE A 8 -3.29 -9.36 9.52
C ILE A 8 -4.15 -9.67 8.30
N LEU A 9 -3.90 -10.84 7.71
CA LEU A 9 -4.59 -11.32 6.52
C LEU A 9 -5.46 -12.51 6.92
N ASN A 10 -6.75 -12.42 6.65
CA ASN A 10 -7.69 -13.52 6.85
C ASN A 10 -8.20 -13.98 5.49
N ASN A 11 -7.96 -15.24 5.13
CA ASN A 11 -8.46 -15.87 3.90
C ASN A 11 -8.25 -15.01 2.64
N PHE A 12 -7.04 -14.47 2.47
CA PHE A 12 -6.70 -13.54 1.38
C PHE A 12 -5.65 -14.14 0.45
N LYS A 13 -6.00 -14.34 -0.83
CA LYS A 13 -5.18 -14.97 -1.87
C LYS A 13 -4.47 -16.23 -1.39
N PHE A 14 -3.16 -16.16 -1.14
CA PHE A 14 -2.34 -17.30 -0.72
C PHE A 14 -2.59 -17.67 0.75
N PHE A 15 -2.97 -16.72 1.58
CA PHE A 15 -3.08 -16.90 3.03
C PHE A 15 -4.44 -17.50 3.37
N HIS A 16 -4.45 -18.80 3.69
CA HIS A 16 -5.62 -19.51 4.21
C HIS A 16 -5.64 -19.41 5.75
N GLY A 17 -6.81 -19.13 6.32
CA GLY A 17 -6.94 -18.79 7.73
C GLY A 17 -6.36 -17.41 8.04
N GLN A 18 -5.98 -17.20 9.31
CA GLN A 18 -5.37 -15.96 9.78
C GLN A 18 -3.84 -16.06 9.69
N THR A 19 -3.22 -15.08 9.03
CA THR A 19 -1.77 -14.87 9.04
C THR A 19 -1.46 -13.48 9.57
N VAL A 20 -0.56 -13.41 10.54
CA VAL A 20 -0.09 -12.15 11.14
C VAL A 20 1.35 -11.91 10.69
N ILE A 21 1.63 -10.70 10.23
CA ILE A 21 2.95 -10.25 9.82
C ILE A 21 3.29 -9.02 10.66
N ASP A 22 4.19 -9.21 11.63
CA ASP A 22 4.74 -8.13 12.43
C ASP A 22 5.85 -7.41 11.67
N ILE A 23 5.77 -6.09 11.57
CA ILE A 23 6.81 -5.28 10.92
C ILE A 23 7.89 -4.89 11.93
N ASN A 24 7.53 -4.55 13.18
CA ASN A 24 8.39 -4.32 14.37
C ASN A 24 9.71 -3.56 14.13
N SER A 25 9.86 -2.85 13.01
CA SER A 25 11.10 -2.28 12.53
C SER A 25 10.86 -1.28 11.42
N LYS A 26 11.84 -0.44 11.13
CA LYS A 26 11.75 0.58 10.07
C LYS A 26 11.82 -0.01 8.66
N ASN A 27 12.48 -1.15 8.48
CA ASN A 27 12.76 -1.76 7.19
C ASN A 27 12.46 -3.25 7.25
N LEU A 28 11.68 -3.76 6.28
CA LEU A 28 11.31 -5.16 6.18
C LEU A 28 11.68 -5.70 4.79
N ILE A 29 12.40 -6.81 4.75
CA ILE A 29 12.69 -7.56 3.51
C ILE A 29 11.90 -8.85 3.54
N ILE A 30 11.12 -9.08 2.48
CA ILE A 30 10.28 -10.27 2.33
C ILE A 30 10.79 -11.08 1.15
N TYR A 31 11.29 -12.29 1.42
CA TYR A 31 11.86 -13.19 0.43
C TYR A 31 11.38 -14.63 0.65
N GLY A 32 11.54 -15.49 -0.34
CA GLY A 32 11.08 -16.89 -0.29
C GLY A 32 10.91 -17.49 -1.69
N GLU A 33 10.59 -18.78 -1.74
CA GLU A 33 10.43 -19.53 -3.00
C GLU A 33 9.25 -19.06 -3.87
N ASN A 34 9.29 -19.35 -5.16
CA ASN A 34 8.17 -19.06 -6.04
C ASN A 34 6.89 -19.74 -5.53
N GLY A 35 5.80 -18.99 -5.48
CA GLY A 35 4.54 -19.46 -4.90
C GLY A 35 4.40 -19.27 -3.39
N SER A 36 5.40 -18.76 -2.66
CA SER A 36 5.35 -18.59 -1.19
C SER A 36 4.43 -17.47 -0.66
N GLY A 37 3.58 -16.86 -1.50
CA GLY A 37 2.66 -15.80 -1.08
C GLY A 37 3.20 -14.36 -1.07
N LYS A 38 4.44 -14.11 -1.47
CA LYS A 38 5.03 -12.74 -1.54
C LYS A 38 4.15 -11.76 -2.33
N SER A 39 3.72 -12.17 -3.53
CA SER A 39 2.86 -11.34 -4.37
C SER A 39 1.47 -11.13 -3.75
N SER A 40 0.98 -12.08 -2.97
CA SER A 40 -0.29 -11.94 -2.24
C SER A 40 -0.20 -10.84 -1.19
N LEU A 41 0.92 -10.74 -0.49
CA LEU A 41 1.15 -9.66 0.47
C LEU A 41 1.26 -8.28 -0.21
N TYR A 42 1.95 -8.20 -1.35
CA TYR A 42 1.94 -6.99 -2.18
C TYR A 42 0.52 -6.57 -2.53
N TRP A 43 -0.30 -7.51 -3.01
CA TRP A 43 -1.71 -7.25 -3.34
C TRP A 43 -2.52 -6.81 -2.13
N ALA A 44 -2.25 -7.36 -0.95
CA ALA A 44 -2.94 -6.95 0.27
C ALA A 44 -2.67 -5.47 0.60
N LEU A 45 -1.40 -5.07 0.62
CA LEU A 45 -1.01 -3.68 0.87
C LEU A 45 -1.52 -2.74 -0.22
N TYR A 46 -1.40 -3.15 -1.49
CA TYR A 46 -1.87 -2.38 -2.63
C TYR A 46 -3.38 -2.13 -2.55
N THR A 47 -4.18 -3.20 -2.39
CA THR A 47 -5.64 -3.08 -2.27
C THR A 47 -6.03 -2.26 -1.05
N PHE A 48 -5.34 -2.44 0.08
CA PHE A 48 -5.59 -1.69 1.30
C PHE A 48 -5.34 -0.19 1.14
N LEU A 49 -4.17 0.22 0.66
CA LEU A 49 -3.82 1.63 0.51
C LEU A 49 -4.61 2.30 -0.62
N HIS A 50 -4.82 1.63 -1.75
CA HIS A 50 -5.60 2.21 -2.86
C HIS A 50 -7.11 2.25 -2.59
N SER A 51 -7.62 1.60 -1.54
CA SER A 51 -9.04 1.61 -1.20
C SER A 51 -9.59 3.03 -0.95
N VAL A 52 -8.76 3.94 -0.43
CA VAL A 52 -9.15 5.33 -0.13
C VAL A 52 -9.39 6.18 -1.37
N TYR A 53 -8.85 5.78 -2.51
CA TYR A 53 -9.00 6.49 -3.78
C TYR A 53 -10.16 5.96 -4.63
N LYS A 54 -10.85 4.90 -4.19
CA LYS A 54 -12.03 4.40 -4.89
C LYS A 54 -13.26 5.23 -4.53
N PRO A 55 -14.00 5.74 -5.53
CA PRO A 55 -15.17 6.57 -5.27
C PRO A 55 -16.27 5.77 -4.57
N ASP A 56 -16.57 4.57 -5.08
CA ASP A 56 -17.58 3.67 -4.53
C ASP A 56 -16.94 2.61 -3.62
N ASP A 57 -17.70 2.12 -2.64
CA ASP A 57 -17.32 1.02 -1.78
C ASP A 57 -17.40 -0.33 -2.51
N THR A 58 -18.34 -0.47 -3.45
CA THR A 58 -18.51 -1.66 -4.29
C THR A 58 -17.26 -1.99 -5.12
N ASP A 59 -16.51 -0.97 -5.55
CA ASP A 59 -15.22 -1.10 -6.23
C ASP A 59 -14.16 -1.82 -5.39
N ILE A 60 -14.34 -1.86 -4.07
CA ILE A 60 -13.45 -2.56 -3.14
C ILE A 60 -14.09 -3.83 -2.60
N GLN A 61 -15.40 -3.83 -2.31
CA GLN A 61 -16.12 -5.00 -1.82
C GLN A 61 -16.04 -6.18 -2.78
N LYS A 62 -15.98 -5.93 -4.10
CA LYS A 62 -15.83 -6.97 -5.12
C LYS A 62 -14.59 -7.86 -4.89
N TYR A 63 -13.54 -7.35 -4.26
CA TYR A 63 -12.35 -8.15 -3.95
C TYR A 63 -12.59 -9.16 -2.81
N PHE A 64 -13.65 -8.98 -2.04
CA PHE A 64 -14.05 -9.82 -0.91
C PHE A 64 -15.42 -10.50 -1.12
N ASP A 65 -15.95 -10.43 -2.35
CA ASP A 65 -17.19 -11.09 -2.74
C ASP A 65 -16.87 -12.39 -3.49
N PRO A 66 -17.22 -13.58 -2.93
CA PRO A 66 -16.92 -14.86 -3.59
C PRO A 66 -17.67 -15.05 -4.92
N THR A 67 -18.71 -14.26 -5.19
CA THR A 67 -19.47 -14.33 -6.45
C THR A 67 -18.85 -13.49 -7.56
N ASN A 68 -17.87 -12.66 -7.25
CA ASN A 68 -17.21 -11.80 -8.22
C ASN A 68 -15.95 -12.47 -8.80
N ASP A 69 -15.78 -12.45 -10.13
CA ASP A 69 -14.61 -13.04 -10.79
C ASP A 69 -13.28 -12.36 -10.43
N GLN A 70 -13.33 -11.10 -9.94
CA GLN A 70 -12.15 -10.34 -9.53
C GLN A 70 -11.78 -10.54 -8.06
N ASN A 71 -12.45 -11.44 -7.34
CA ASN A 71 -12.22 -11.63 -5.92
C ASN A 71 -10.77 -12.06 -5.62
N LEU A 72 -10.30 -11.65 -4.45
CA LEU A 72 -8.96 -11.96 -3.94
C LEU A 72 -9.05 -12.89 -2.73
N ILE A 73 -10.15 -13.63 -2.61
CA ILE A 73 -10.39 -14.57 -1.51
C ILE A 73 -9.52 -15.80 -1.72
N ASN A 74 -9.07 -16.42 -0.63
CA ASN A 74 -8.37 -17.69 -0.70
C ASN A 74 -9.28 -18.80 -1.25
N SER A 75 -8.77 -19.61 -2.19
CA SER A 75 -9.55 -20.65 -2.88
C SER A 75 -9.94 -21.84 -2.01
N PHE A 76 -9.35 -21.99 -0.83
CA PHE A 76 -9.62 -23.10 0.10
C PHE A 76 -10.62 -22.72 1.20
N ILE A 77 -11.17 -21.51 1.15
CA ILE A 77 -12.14 -21.02 2.12
C ILE A 77 -13.41 -21.88 2.14
N LYS A 78 -13.98 -22.11 3.32
CA LYS A 78 -15.29 -22.77 3.45
C LYS A 78 -16.43 -21.77 3.31
N THR A 79 -17.59 -22.26 2.88
CA THR A 79 -18.81 -21.43 2.82
C THR A 79 -19.11 -20.78 4.17
N GLY A 80 -19.19 -19.45 4.18
CA GLY A 80 -19.52 -18.65 5.37
C GLY A 80 -18.31 -18.08 6.13
N GLU A 81 -17.07 -18.44 5.76
CA GLU A 81 -15.89 -17.78 6.31
C GLU A 81 -15.67 -16.42 5.62
N GLU A 82 -15.15 -15.45 6.38
CA GLU A 82 -14.88 -14.11 5.86
C GLU A 82 -13.44 -13.95 5.39
N SER A 83 -13.24 -13.02 4.45
CA SER A 83 -11.92 -12.57 3.99
C SER A 83 -11.71 -11.11 4.37
N SER A 84 -10.52 -10.79 4.87
CA SER A 84 -10.21 -9.41 5.29
C SER A 84 -8.72 -9.11 5.26
N ILE A 85 -8.41 -7.84 5.04
CA ILE A 85 -7.10 -7.24 5.29
C ILE A 85 -7.25 -6.30 6.47
N VAL A 86 -6.40 -6.46 7.48
CA VAL A 86 -6.34 -5.56 8.64
C VAL A 86 -4.93 -5.02 8.77
N VAL A 87 -4.80 -3.72 8.95
CA VAL A 87 -3.53 -3.04 9.17
C VAL A 87 -3.59 -2.29 10.49
N GLU A 88 -2.60 -2.53 11.33
CA GLU A 88 -2.38 -1.80 12.58
C GLU A 88 -1.34 -0.72 12.36
N PHE A 89 -1.67 0.51 12.74
CA PHE A 89 -0.78 1.64 12.74
C PHE A 89 -0.45 2.01 14.19
N GLU A 90 0.82 2.21 14.49
CA GLU A 90 1.29 2.66 15.80
C GLU A 90 1.76 4.12 15.71
N ASP A 91 1.29 4.96 16.63
CA ASP A 91 1.76 6.34 16.74
C ASP A 91 2.97 6.50 17.70
N GLN A 92 3.46 7.72 17.85
CA GLN A 92 4.61 8.02 18.72
C GLN A 92 4.33 7.78 20.22
N THR A 93 3.05 7.71 20.60
CA THR A 93 2.59 7.42 21.97
C THR A 93 2.35 5.93 22.22
N LYS A 94 2.65 5.07 21.23
CA LYS A 94 2.34 3.63 21.21
C LYS A 94 0.84 3.32 21.18
N THR A 95 0.02 4.26 20.74
CA THR A 95 -1.41 4.01 20.52
C THR A 95 -1.57 3.26 19.20
N ILE A 96 -2.28 2.13 19.26
CA ILE A 96 -2.57 1.30 18.08
C ILE A 96 -3.91 1.71 17.48
N THR A 97 -3.90 2.08 16.21
CA THR A 97 -5.10 2.31 15.40
C THR A 97 -5.25 1.19 14.39
N GLN A 98 -6.36 0.46 14.45
CA GLN A 98 -6.66 -0.62 13.53
C GLN A 98 -7.56 -0.16 12.40
N LYS A 99 -7.22 -0.57 11.17
CA LYS A 99 -8.01 -0.34 9.97
C LYS A 99 -8.27 -1.66 9.26
N THR A 100 -9.51 -1.88 8.84
CA THR A 100 -10.02 -3.14 8.30
C THR A 100 -10.68 -2.90 6.97
N LEU A 101 -10.36 -3.79 6.04
CA LEU A 101 -10.94 -3.91 4.72
C LEU A 101 -11.48 -5.34 4.54
N SER A 102 -12.80 -5.46 4.44
CA SER A 102 -13.52 -6.70 4.16
C SER A 102 -14.79 -6.39 3.37
N TYR A 103 -15.56 -7.42 3.02
CA TYR A 103 -16.86 -7.21 2.37
C TYR A 103 -17.81 -6.33 3.21
N ARG A 104 -17.84 -6.54 4.53
CA ARG A 104 -18.77 -5.86 5.47
C ARG A 104 -18.18 -4.61 6.11
N VAL A 105 -16.86 -4.50 6.21
CA VAL A 105 -16.17 -3.43 6.95
C VAL A 105 -15.16 -2.74 6.05
N LEU A 106 -15.40 -1.46 5.77
CA LEU A 106 -14.53 -0.61 4.94
C LEU A 106 -14.17 0.67 5.69
N ASN A 107 -13.44 0.55 6.79
CA ASN A 107 -13.11 1.71 7.62
C ASN A 107 -11.83 2.46 7.18
N THR A 108 -11.24 2.06 6.05
CA THR A 108 -10.04 2.69 5.48
C THR A 108 -10.30 4.14 5.07
N LYS A 109 -11.53 4.46 4.65
CA LYS A 109 -11.97 5.83 4.35
C LYS A 109 -12.31 6.68 5.58
N ALA A 110 -12.34 6.08 6.78
CA ALA A 110 -12.69 6.82 8.00
C ALA A 110 -11.49 7.65 8.51
N GLY A 111 -11.57 8.97 8.34
CA GLY A 111 -10.47 9.90 8.65
C GLY A 111 -9.34 9.82 7.62
N ASP A 112 -8.25 10.55 7.86
CA ASP A 112 -7.18 10.72 6.86
C ASP A 112 -6.02 9.73 6.99
N LEU A 113 -5.97 8.92 8.05
CA LEU A 113 -4.83 8.05 8.35
C LEU A 113 -4.39 7.16 7.18
N VAL A 114 -5.31 6.42 6.55
CA VAL A 114 -4.97 5.53 5.42
C VAL A 114 -4.69 6.34 4.16
N ARG A 115 -5.30 7.52 3.99
CA ARG A 115 -5.03 8.45 2.89
C ARG A 115 -3.62 9.01 2.99
N GLU A 116 -3.20 9.49 4.15
CA GLU A 116 -1.83 9.94 4.41
C GLU A 116 -0.82 8.80 4.24
N ALA A 117 -1.16 7.59 4.70
CA ALA A 117 -0.35 6.41 4.46
C ALA A 117 -0.22 6.11 2.96
N ALA A 118 -1.31 6.21 2.19
CA ALA A 118 -1.31 5.97 0.75
C ALA A 118 -0.56 7.07 -0.02
N HIS A 119 -0.57 8.33 0.43
CA HIS A 119 0.21 9.42 -0.16
C HIS A 119 1.71 9.30 0.10
N SER A 120 2.08 8.75 1.26
CA SER A 120 3.49 8.50 1.63
C SER A 120 4.03 7.16 1.16
N SER A 121 3.18 6.32 0.54
CA SER A 121 3.55 4.99 0.07
C SER A 121 3.74 4.97 -1.45
N ASP A 122 4.98 4.77 -1.90
CA ASP A 122 5.27 4.49 -3.31
C ASP A 122 5.49 2.97 -3.53
N PHE A 123 4.73 2.40 -4.46
CA PHE A 123 4.93 1.01 -4.88
C PHE A 123 5.91 0.94 -6.06
N VAL A 124 7.19 0.73 -5.77
CA VAL A 124 8.20 0.49 -6.79
C VAL A 124 8.18 -0.99 -7.19
N ASN A 125 7.87 -1.29 -8.45
CA ASN A 125 7.93 -2.63 -9.01
C ASN A 125 9.02 -2.75 -10.07
N TYR A 126 9.32 -3.98 -10.50
CA TYR A 126 10.35 -4.24 -11.51
C TYR A 126 10.09 -3.53 -12.84
N ARG A 127 8.84 -3.19 -13.18
CA ARG A 127 8.52 -2.45 -14.41
C ARG A 127 8.97 -1.00 -14.33
N ILE A 128 8.83 -0.37 -13.16
CA ILE A 128 9.37 0.97 -12.89
C ILE A 128 10.90 0.92 -12.94
N LEU A 129 11.52 -0.07 -12.29
CA LEU A 129 12.97 -0.26 -12.31
C LEU A 129 13.50 -0.55 -13.73
N SER A 130 12.82 -1.42 -14.50
CA SER A 130 13.20 -1.71 -15.89
C SER A 130 13.12 -0.45 -16.75
N ARG A 131 12.07 0.36 -16.61
CA ARG A 131 11.95 1.64 -17.34
C ARG A 131 13.06 2.63 -16.97
N LEU A 132 13.47 2.67 -15.70
CA LEU A 132 14.62 3.42 -15.21
C LEU A 132 15.93 2.96 -15.90
N TYR A 133 16.16 1.65 -15.95
CA TYR A 133 17.34 1.06 -16.60
C TYR A 133 17.34 1.26 -18.12
N ASP A 134 16.18 1.11 -18.79
CA ASP A 134 16.04 1.37 -20.23
C ASP A 134 16.36 2.83 -20.58
N PHE A 135 16.00 3.77 -19.71
CA PHE A 135 16.38 5.18 -19.82
C PHE A 135 17.88 5.41 -19.60
N SER A 136 18.52 4.57 -18.80
CA SER A 136 19.93 4.69 -18.39
C SER A 136 20.93 4.23 -19.46
N ASN A 137 20.48 3.65 -20.57
CA ASN A 137 21.34 3.27 -21.71
C ASN A 137 21.72 4.45 -22.63
N ARG A 138 21.48 5.70 -22.21
CA ARG A 138 21.99 6.92 -22.87
C ARG A 138 23.27 7.37 -22.15
N GLU A 139 24.26 7.90 -22.88
CA GLU A 139 25.60 8.26 -22.35
C GLU A 139 25.59 9.25 -21.16
N GLN A 140 24.47 9.95 -20.90
CA GLN A 140 24.20 10.64 -19.65
C GLN A 140 22.83 10.25 -19.09
N ILE A 141 22.85 9.81 -17.83
CA ILE A 141 21.66 9.45 -17.06
C ILE A 141 21.00 10.74 -16.55
N ASP A 142 19.83 11.09 -17.07
CA ASP A 142 18.97 12.14 -16.51
C ASP A 142 17.76 11.52 -15.80
N LEU A 143 17.97 11.13 -14.54
CA LEU A 143 16.91 10.64 -13.66
C LEU A 143 15.94 11.76 -13.24
N PHE A 144 16.35 13.03 -13.32
CA PHE A 144 15.55 14.16 -12.84
C PHE A 144 14.26 14.28 -13.64
N SER A 145 14.33 14.09 -14.96
CA SER A 145 13.14 14.07 -15.84
C SER A 145 12.11 12.99 -15.48
N LEU A 146 12.55 11.85 -14.92
CA LEU A 146 11.65 10.80 -14.46
C LEU A 146 11.11 11.08 -13.07
N PHE A 147 11.95 11.56 -12.15
CA PHE A 147 11.51 12.03 -10.83
C PHE A 147 10.45 13.12 -10.97
N GLU A 148 10.61 14.04 -11.93
CA GLU A 148 9.61 15.08 -12.20
C GLU A 148 8.25 14.52 -12.61
N ARG A 149 8.25 13.51 -13.48
CA ARG A 149 7.03 12.92 -14.05
C ARG A 149 6.34 11.94 -13.11
N GLU A 150 7.09 11.18 -12.32
CA GLU A 150 6.56 10.05 -11.56
C GLU A 150 6.49 10.34 -10.06
N ILE A 151 7.29 11.27 -9.53
CA ILE A 151 7.40 11.52 -8.09
C ILE A 151 7.01 12.97 -7.74
N LEU A 152 7.58 13.98 -8.40
CA LEU A 152 7.28 15.39 -8.10
C LEU A 152 5.82 15.76 -8.40
N MET A 153 5.14 15.07 -9.32
CA MET A 153 3.72 15.31 -9.60
C MET A 153 2.79 15.04 -8.40
N PHE A 154 3.25 14.26 -7.41
CA PHE A 154 2.50 13.93 -6.21
C PHE A 154 2.97 14.73 -4.98
N ILE A 155 4.01 15.55 -5.13
CA ILE A 155 4.48 16.43 -4.06
C ILE A 155 3.59 17.67 -4.03
N ASN A 156 2.71 17.74 -3.03
CA ASN A 156 1.99 18.97 -2.70
C ASN A 156 2.89 19.87 -1.86
N PHE A 157 3.24 21.04 -2.39
CA PHE A 157 3.90 22.08 -1.61
C PHE A 157 2.86 22.76 -0.71
N PRO A 158 3.07 22.79 0.62
CA PRO A 158 2.13 23.43 1.54
C PRO A 158 2.08 24.97 1.41
N VAL A 159 2.93 25.57 0.57
CA VAL A 159 3.03 27.02 0.36
C VAL A 159 3.32 27.29 -1.12
N GLU A 160 2.67 28.31 -1.69
CA GLU A 160 3.00 28.82 -3.03
C GLU A 160 4.46 29.28 -3.09
N LEU A 161 5.22 28.69 -3.99
CA LEU A 161 6.62 29.05 -4.22
C LEU A 161 6.68 30.40 -4.94
N SER A 162 7.00 31.46 -4.20
CA SER A 162 7.33 32.76 -4.79
C SER A 162 8.85 32.91 -4.98
N PRO A 163 9.30 33.65 -6.01
CA PRO A 163 10.73 33.83 -6.28
C PRO A 163 11.43 34.47 -5.08
N GLY A 164 12.47 33.81 -4.55
CA GLY A 164 13.29 34.31 -3.44
C GLY A 164 13.20 33.54 -2.13
N ILE A 165 12.31 32.54 -2.02
CA ILE A 165 12.23 31.68 -0.83
C ILE A 165 13.27 30.56 -0.93
N SER A 166 14.25 30.55 -0.03
CA SER A 166 15.15 29.42 0.18
C SER A 166 14.37 28.28 0.84
N CYS A 167 13.90 27.33 0.04
CA CYS A 167 13.29 26.11 0.55
C CYS A 167 14.42 25.14 0.97
N LYS A 168 14.66 25.00 2.28
CA LYS A 168 15.55 23.96 2.79
C LYS A 168 14.82 22.64 2.78
N PHE A 169 15.16 21.77 1.83
CA PHE A 169 14.76 20.37 1.85
C PHE A 169 15.34 19.71 3.11
N ARG A 170 14.46 19.42 4.07
CA ARG A 170 14.80 18.58 5.21
C ARG A 170 14.25 17.20 4.92
N LEU A 171 15.11 16.35 4.34
CA LEU A 171 14.84 14.93 4.23
C LEU A 171 14.85 14.36 5.65
N TYR A 172 13.71 13.85 6.09
CA TYR A 172 13.57 13.10 7.34
C TYR A 172 13.63 11.60 7.03
#